data_AF-A0A166IWL4-F1
#
_entry.id   AF-A0A166IWL4-F1
#
_cell.length_a   1.000
_cell.length_b   1.000
_cell.length_c   1.000
_cell.angle_alpha   90.00
_cell.angle_beta   90.00
_cell.angle_gamma   90.00
#
_symmetry.space_group_name_H-M   'P 1'
#
loop_
_entity.id
_entity.type
_entity.pdbx_description
1 polymer ?
#
loop_
_entity_poly.entity_id
_entity_poly.type
_entity_poly.pdbx_seq_one_letter_code
_entity_poly.pdbx_strand_id
1 'polypeptide(L)'
;MKTIVTLLSAMLPYAAIASDLQVTKFMEAFHESPQTVMDAVPEKSGHAISADDSEYMSRHRDLIRDTIMRRGEANSQISEFLLSPIRQNDNPARLVDAGNGLIRNLNQLAQTVPNQTRLDVQPWSDTYWPLYSGALAWRYADTELRANNWQAYFDFSHLQKPLEYYQGQDRDDLSPAEKYDLLVGDENFTLTQRSWDSGKGYYESRGHVERWMGLCHGWAPAAYMLPRPKQSLIVPDANGEPLTFYPSDIKALGTLLWSEAPFNSRFIGGRCNVKDPARDENGRVVDPNCVDTNPASWHLSILNQLGISKRSLIMDATYDYQVWNQPVVGYKVTYFNPQTNQTASQPAAVTIDLSDYRKDRFSSYRSSNAQSVVGVQMVVSYVVETNPTHRRNDLPSYDGITNVTYYYDLELDQNGNAIGGEWYQNRHPDFLWTPTPQTVAKSYYDGEGLWDITQPVPQSWQENARRASRSTQPLTSVVKALFEASSGMATDGEWRGIVTETENGLKCLDAEVDGSKSGLVIYGWRCHGGDNQKWKMNADGKLINKAAPTMCLDQNGIDIRLEACRSHETQQWRWDNGQIKNGLANSLKWNERTWLVGADINGSQWRWK
;
A
#
# COMPACT_ATOMS: atom_id res chain seq x y z
N MET A 1 49.94 13.56 -43.80
CA MET A 1 48.69 14.31 -43.57
C MET A 1 47.53 13.50 -44.13
N LYS A 2 46.77 12.83 -43.26
CA LYS A 2 45.47 12.22 -43.60
C LYS A 2 44.52 12.52 -42.45
N THR A 3 43.58 13.42 -42.72
CA THR A 3 42.56 13.90 -41.79
C THR A 3 41.54 12.78 -41.58
N ILE A 4 41.40 12.30 -40.35
CA ILE A 4 40.33 11.37 -39.97
C ILE A 4 39.11 12.24 -39.66
N VAL A 5 38.07 12.10 -40.48
CA VAL A 5 36.75 12.70 -40.23
C VAL A 5 35.94 11.67 -39.44
N THR A 6 35.73 11.94 -38.15
CA THR A 6 34.86 11.16 -37.28
C THR A 6 33.42 11.60 -37.53
N LEU A 7 32.62 10.78 -38.21
CA LEU A 7 31.17 10.94 -38.28
C LEU A 7 30.56 10.56 -36.93
N LEU A 8 30.09 11.55 -36.16
CA LEU A 8 29.15 11.32 -35.06
C LEU A 8 27.78 10.97 -35.68
N SER A 9 27.39 9.70 -35.62
CA SER A 9 26.01 9.29 -35.83
C SER A 9 25.20 9.62 -34.58
N ALA A 10 24.47 10.74 -34.60
CA ALA A 10 23.42 11.00 -33.63
C ALA A 10 22.27 10.02 -33.88
N MET A 11 22.19 8.95 -33.09
CA MET A 11 20.98 8.14 -33.00
C MET A 11 19.93 8.96 -32.25
N LEU A 12 19.05 9.65 -32.98
CA LEU A 12 17.79 10.13 -32.42
C LEU A 12 16.95 8.90 -32.03
N PRO A 13 16.40 8.82 -30.80
CA PRO A 13 15.46 7.77 -30.47
C PRO A 13 14.22 7.94 -31.34
N TYR A 14 13.97 6.98 -32.24
CA TYR A 14 12.74 6.90 -33.02
C TYR A 14 11.58 6.67 -32.04
N ALA A 15 10.83 7.73 -31.71
CA ALA A 15 9.54 7.57 -31.06
C ALA A 15 8.59 6.95 -32.09
N ALA A 16 8.19 5.70 -31.87
CA ALA A 16 7.21 5.05 -32.72
C ALA A 16 5.84 5.73 -32.49
N ILE A 17 5.41 6.54 -33.47
CA ILE A 17 4.04 7.06 -33.54
C ILE A 17 3.17 5.94 -34.08
N ALA A 18 2.10 5.60 -33.36
CA ALA A 18 1.13 4.61 -33.77
C ALA A 18 -0.29 5.19 -33.70
N SER A 19 -1.21 4.63 -34.47
CA SER A 19 -2.65 4.85 -34.26
C SER A 19 -3.15 3.78 -33.30
N ASP A 20 -3.55 4.16 -32.10
CA ASP A 20 -4.29 3.28 -31.18
C ASP A 20 -5.79 3.39 -31.47
N LEU A 21 -6.41 2.28 -31.86
CA LEU A 21 -7.83 2.23 -32.20
C LEU A 21 -8.72 2.55 -30.99
N GLN A 22 -8.29 2.25 -29.77
CA GLN A 22 -9.06 2.55 -28.55
C GLN A 22 -9.09 4.07 -28.29
N VAL A 23 -7.93 4.72 -28.29
CA VAL A 23 -7.82 6.19 -28.13
C VAL A 23 -8.58 6.91 -29.22
N THR A 24 -8.43 6.46 -30.48
CA THR A 24 -9.12 7.07 -31.62
C THR A 24 -10.64 7.03 -31.45
N LYS A 25 -11.19 5.86 -31.15
CA LYS A 25 -12.63 5.69 -30.92
C LYS A 25 -13.14 6.51 -29.73
N PHE A 26 -12.39 6.51 -28.63
CA PHE A 26 -12.76 7.27 -27.43
C PHE A 26 -12.82 8.77 -27.71
N MET A 27 -11.77 9.33 -28.34
CA MET A 27 -11.69 10.76 -28.63
C MET A 27 -12.65 11.21 -29.73
N GLU A 28 -12.95 10.36 -30.72
CA GLU A 28 -14.01 10.64 -31.70
C GLU A 28 -15.38 10.73 -31.02
N ALA A 29 -15.71 9.78 -30.14
CA ALA A 29 -16.94 9.80 -29.36
C ALA A 29 -17.01 11.03 -28.43
N PHE A 30 -15.90 11.39 -27.78
CA PHE A 30 -15.84 12.57 -26.90
C PHE A 30 -16.09 13.86 -27.68
N HIS A 31 -15.50 14.01 -28.85
CA HIS A 31 -15.73 15.21 -29.66
C HIS A 31 -17.13 15.24 -30.30
N GLU A 32 -17.73 14.09 -30.61
CA GLU A 32 -19.08 14.00 -31.18
C GLU A 32 -20.17 14.22 -30.13
N SER A 33 -20.02 13.62 -28.95
CA SER A 33 -21.02 13.60 -27.87
C SER A 33 -20.35 13.65 -26.49
N PRO A 34 -19.78 14.81 -26.11
CA PRO A 34 -18.96 14.93 -24.90
C PRO A 34 -19.74 14.57 -23.63
N GLN A 35 -21.01 14.97 -23.49
CA GLN A 35 -21.83 14.65 -22.32
C GLN A 35 -21.95 13.13 -22.10
N THR A 36 -22.16 12.38 -23.18
CA THR A 36 -22.29 10.91 -23.11
C THR A 36 -21.00 10.26 -22.63
N VAL A 37 -19.85 10.74 -23.12
CA VAL A 37 -18.55 10.21 -22.70
C VAL A 37 -18.21 10.63 -21.27
N MET A 38 -18.50 11.89 -20.90
CA MET A 38 -18.30 12.40 -19.55
C MET A 38 -19.10 11.61 -18.50
N ASP A 39 -20.29 11.10 -18.85
CA ASP A 39 -21.14 10.30 -17.97
C ASP A 39 -20.82 8.81 -17.94
N ALA A 40 -20.01 8.34 -18.89
CA ALA A 40 -19.66 6.94 -19.01
C ALA A 40 -18.80 6.47 -17.83
N VAL A 41 -19.00 5.21 -17.43
CA VAL A 41 -18.17 4.56 -16.42
C VAL A 41 -16.84 4.14 -17.04
N PRO A 42 -15.68 4.42 -16.40
CA PRO A 42 -14.40 3.89 -16.81
C PRO A 42 -14.44 2.38 -17.00
N GLU A 43 -13.85 1.91 -18.10
CA GLU A 43 -13.81 0.48 -18.43
C GLU A 43 -13.02 -0.27 -17.35
N LYS A 44 -13.64 -1.31 -16.77
CA LYS A 44 -13.02 -2.22 -15.81
C LYS A 44 -12.85 -3.61 -16.43
N SER A 45 -11.69 -4.22 -16.21
CA SER A 45 -11.39 -5.60 -16.62
C SER A 45 -10.62 -6.33 -15.53
N GLY A 46 -10.57 -7.66 -15.58
CA GLY A 46 -9.93 -8.49 -14.56
C GLY A 46 -10.95 -9.08 -13.59
N HIS A 47 -10.65 -9.09 -12.29
CA HIS A 47 -11.55 -9.65 -11.29
C HIS A 47 -12.85 -8.82 -11.20
N ALA A 48 -13.99 -9.51 -11.18
CA ALA A 48 -15.30 -8.86 -11.08
C ALA A 48 -15.56 -8.48 -9.62
N ILE A 49 -15.83 -7.20 -9.35
CA ILE A 49 -16.30 -6.72 -8.05
C ILE A 49 -17.83 -6.70 -8.10
N SER A 50 -18.49 -7.45 -7.21
CA SER A 50 -19.95 -7.39 -7.02
C SER A 50 -20.27 -6.14 -6.19
N ALA A 51 -20.38 -4.98 -6.83
CA ALA A 51 -21.00 -3.81 -6.21
C ALA A 51 -22.53 -3.95 -6.38
N ASP A 52 -23.21 -4.40 -5.33
CA ASP A 52 -24.67 -4.42 -5.27
C ASP A 52 -25.16 -2.98 -5.01
N ASP A 53 -26.18 -2.54 -5.74
CA ASP A 53 -26.79 -1.21 -5.60
C ASP A 53 -27.22 -1.00 -4.14
N SER A 54 -26.76 0.08 -3.48
CA SER A 54 -27.29 0.47 -2.16
C SER A 54 -27.73 1.93 -2.10
N GLU A 55 -28.55 2.19 -1.08
CA GLU A 55 -29.34 3.39 -0.91
C GLU A 55 -28.54 4.51 -0.20
N TYR A 56 -28.93 5.75 -0.48
CA TYR A 56 -28.20 7.00 -0.20
C TYR A 56 -28.05 7.33 1.29
N MET A 57 -26.80 7.38 1.82
CA MET A 57 -26.50 7.92 3.17
C MET A 57 -25.13 8.63 3.29
N SER A 58 -25.11 9.97 3.27
CA SER A 58 -23.90 10.84 3.28
C SER A 58 -23.00 10.76 4.54
N ARG A 59 -23.54 10.48 5.73
CA ARG A 59 -22.82 10.67 7.02
C ARG A 59 -21.71 9.64 7.32
N HIS A 60 -21.73 8.46 6.70
CA HIS A 60 -20.77 7.38 7.00
C HIS A 60 -19.49 7.51 6.20
N ARG A 61 -19.61 8.00 4.97
CA ARG A 61 -18.51 8.42 4.11
C ARG A 61 -17.64 9.50 4.78
N ASP A 62 -18.28 10.46 5.47
CA ASP A 62 -17.59 11.47 6.26
C ASP A 62 -16.75 10.82 7.37
N LEU A 63 -17.27 9.80 8.07
CA LEU A 63 -16.58 9.16 9.19
C LEU A 63 -15.31 8.40 8.77
N ILE A 64 -15.33 7.64 7.67
CA ILE A 64 -14.16 6.89 7.19
C ILE A 64 -13.07 7.86 6.72
N ARG A 65 -13.45 8.86 5.91
CA ARG A 65 -12.53 9.90 5.45
C ARG A 65 -11.98 10.71 6.64
N ASP A 66 -12.83 11.12 7.57
CA ASP A 66 -12.41 11.82 8.78
C ASP A 66 -11.47 10.97 9.61
N THR A 67 -11.70 9.66 9.71
CA THR A 67 -10.80 8.75 10.40
C THR A 67 -9.42 8.75 9.74
N ILE A 68 -9.34 8.71 8.41
CA ILE A 68 -8.08 8.81 7.65
C ILE A 68 -7.43 10.19 7.85
N MET A 69 -8.21 11.27 7.69
CA MET A 69 -7.74 12.67 7.75
C MET A 69 -7.32 13.11 9.15
N ARG A 70 -8.07 12.76 10.20
CA ARG A 70 -7.74 13.08 11.61
C ARG A 70 -6.44 12.42 12.05
N ARG A 71 -6.04 11.33 11.38
CA ARG A 71 -4.78 10.61 11.63
C ARG A 71 -3.60 11.13 10.79
N GLY A 72 -3.80 12.12 9.90
CA GLY A 72 -2.75 12.72 9.03
C GLY A 72 -2.34 14.16 9.36
N GLU A 73 -2.96 14.80 10.36
CA GLU A 73 -2.85 16.21 10.77
C GLU A 73 -3.08 17.33 9.73
N ALA A 74 -3.99 18.23 10.15
CA ALA A 74 -4.12 19.68 9.98
C ALA A 74 -3.82 20.41 8.64
N ASN A 75 -4.78 21.28 8.30
CA ASN A 75 -4.74 22.44 7.40
C ASN A 75 -5.02 22.22 5.91
N SER A 76 -6.18 22.73 5.49
CA SER A 76 -6.25 23.77 4.45
C SER A 76 -7.61 24.45 4.46
N GLN A 77 -7.63 25.76 4.76
CA GLN A 77 -8.73 26.65 4.37
C GLN A 77 -8.72 26.81 2.85
N ILE A 78 -9.91 26.83 2.25
CA ILE A 78 -10.14 26.84 0.80
C ILE A 78 -10.03 28.28 0.27
N SER A 79 -9.31 28.47 -0.83
CA SER A 79 -9.32 29.70 -1.63
C SER A 79 -10.15 29.47 -2.90
N GLU A 80 -11.16 30.32 -3.13
CA GLU A 80 -12.05 30.32 -4.28
C GLU A 80 -11.36 30.90 -5.53
N PHE A 81 -11.06 30.08 -6.55
CA PHE A 81 -10.91 30.54 -7.94
C PHE A 81 -11.28 29.44 -8.95
N LEU A 82 -11.98 29.82 -10.02
CA LEU A 82 -12.63 28.99 -11.06
C LEU A 82 -11.67 28.50 -12.17
N LEU A 83 -10.51 27.97 -11.82
CA LEU A 83 -9.54 27.45 -12.80
C LEU A 83 -9.13 26.01 -12.42
N SER A 84 -8.50 25.27 -13.34
CA SER A 84 -8.00 23.90 -13.15
C SER A 84 -6.53 23.73 -12.66
N PRO A 85 -5.87 24.69 -11.95
CA PRO A 85 -4.55 24.42 -11.39
C PRO A 85 -4.67 23.49 -10.17
N ILE A 86 -3.58 22.77 -9.90
CA ILE A 86 -3.45 21.94 -8.71
C ILE A 86 -3.68 22.77 -7.43
N ARG A 87 -4.66 22.38 -6.63
CA ARG A 87 -4.98 23.02 -5.35
C ARG A 87 -4.04 22.57 -4.22
N GLN A 88 -4.00 23.33 -3.13
CA GLN A 88 -3.13 23.00 -1.99
C GLN A 88 -3.48 21.67 -1.31
N ASN A 89 -4.77 21.32 -1.21
CA ASN A 89 -5.26 20.03 -0.72
C ASN A 89 -5.07 18.89 -1.72
N ASP A 90 -4.72 19.21 -2.96
CA ASP A 90 -4.53 18.24 -4.05
C ASP A 90 -3.06 18.17 -4.52
N ASN A 91 -2.13 18.84 -3.82
CA ASN A 91 -0.74 18.89 -4.24
C ASN A 91 -0.05 17.51 -4.09
N PRO A 92 0.42 16.88 -5.18
CA PRO A 92 1.02 15.54 -5.13
C PRO A 92 2.25 15.45 -4.23
N ALA A 93 2.95 16.57 -3.98
CA ALA A 93 4.09 16.64 -3.05
C ALA A 93 3.72 16.30 -1.61
N ARG A 94 2.45 16.44 -1.23
CA ARG A 94 1.95 16.08 0.11
C ARG A 94 1.68 14.59 0.25
N LEU A 95 1.58 13.87 -0.87
CA LEU A 95 1.29 12.44 -0.91
C LEU A 95 2.57 11.62 -1.08
N VAL A 96 3.30 11.87 -2.17
CA VAL A 96 4.37 10.97 -2.63
C VAL A 96 5.60 11.00 -1.74
N ASP A 97 6.35 9.91 -1.72
CA ASP A 97 7.54 9.78 -0.86
C ASP A 97 8.62 10.82 -1.14
N ALA A 98 8.79 11.21 -2.40
CA ALA A 98 9.73 12.23 -2.81
C ALA A 98 9.41 13.63 -2.23
N GLY A 99 8.20 13.84 -1.71
CA GLY A 99 7.79 15.14 -1.18
C GLY A 99 7.91 16.23 -2.25
N ASN A 100 8.51 17.36 -1.88
CA ASN A 100 8.80 18.45 -2.82
C ASN A 100 9.85 18.09 -3.90
N GLY A 101 10.55 16.96 -3.77
CA GLY A 101 11.49 16.43 -4.76
C GLY A 101 10.82 15.64 -5.89
N LEU A 102 9.48 15.58 -5.94
CA LEU A 102 8.77 14.88 -7.01
C LEU A 102 9.09 15.48 -8.39
N ILE A 103 9.17 14.63 -9.41
CA ILE A 103 9.41 15.07 -10.79
C ILE A 103 8.09 15.55 -11.38
N ARG A 104 8.02 16.85 -11.72
CA ARG A 104 6.84 17.51 -12.32
C ARG A 104 6.95 17.68 -13.84
N ASN A 105 8.17 17.80 -14.36
CA ASN A 105 8.40 17.90 -15.80
C ASN A 105 8.04 16.56 -16.45
N LEU A 106 7.07 16.59 -17.37
CA LEU A 106 6.46 15.37 -17.89
C LEU A 106 7.44 14.56 -18.76
N ASN A 107 8.28 15.23 -19.54
CA ASN A 107 9.29 14.57 -20.36
C ASN A 107 10.39 13.94 -19.50
N GLN A 108 10.84 14.62 -18.46
CA GLN A 108 11.79 14.07 -17.48
C GLN A 108 11.19 12.86 -16.78
N LEU A 109 9.92 12.93 -16.37
CA LEU A 109 9.24 11.83 -15.70
C LEU A 109 9.13 10.60 -16.62
N ALA A 110 8.68 10.78 -17.86
CA ALA A 110 8.56 9.71 -18.87
C ALA A 110 9.92 9.10 -19.31
N GLN A 111 11.03 9.81 -19.08
CA GLN A 111 12.38 9.28 -19.27
C GLN A 111 12.91 8.56 -18.02
N THR A 112 12.44 8.94 -16.84
CA THR A 112 12.91 8.42 -15.55
C THR A 112 12.21 7.10 -15.19
N VAL A 113 10.91 6.97 -15.47
CA VAL A 113 10.12 5.79 -15.14
C VAL A 113 9.60 5.11 -16.41
N PRO A 114 9.47 3.77 -16.43
CA PRO A 114 8.91 3.09 -17.59
C PRO A 114 7.41 3.37 -17.69
N ASN A 115 6.89 3.46 -18.92
CA ASN A 115 5.45 3.66 -19.18
C ASN A 115 4.55 2.56 -18.62
N GLN A 116 5.12 1.42 -18.23
CA GLN A 116 4.41 0.37 -17.54
C GLN A 116 5.23 -0.08 -16.34
N THR A 117 4.59 -0.11 -15.16
CA THR A 117 5.18 -0.61 -13.92
C THR A 117 4.19 -1.53 -13.22
N ARG A 118 4.72 -2.59 -12.60
CA ARG A 118 4.04 -3.36 -11.56
C ARG A 118 5.00 -3.44 -10.37
N LEU A 119 4.47 -3.35 -9.15
CA LEU A 119 5.27 -3.49 -7.95
C LEU A 119 5.79 -4.93 -7.81
N ASP A 120 7.04 -5.07 -7.36
CA ASP A 120 7.68 -6.37 -7.12
C ASP A 120 7.02 -7.12 -5.96
N VAL A 121 6.59 -6.37 -4.94
CA VAL A 121 5.80 -6.89 -3.83
C VAL A 121 4.33 -6.53 -4.07
N GLN A 122 3.54 -7.55 -4.41
CA GLN A 122 2.10 -7.40 -4.64
C GLN A 122 1.36 -7.26 -3.30
N PRO A 123 0.57 -6.18 -3.10
CA PRO A 123 -0.33 -6.10 -1.96
C PRO A 123 -1.27 -7.30 -1.94
N TRP A 124 -1.56 -7.86 -0.77
CA TRP A 124 -2.41 -9.04 -0.68
C TRP A 124 -3.90 -8.70 -0.68
N SER A 125 -4.71 -9.52 -1.36
CA SER A 125 -6.18 -9.46 -1.23
C SER A 125 -6.62 -9.99 0.12
N ASP A 126 -7.72 -9.43 0.60
CA ASP A 126 -8.49 -9.89 1.75
C ASP A 126 -9.95 -9.49 1.54
N THR A 127 -10.84 -9.85 2.45
CA THR A 127 -12.16 -9.24 2.52
C THR A 127 -12.08 -7.91 3.26
N TYR A 128 -13.06 -7.04 3.04
CA TYR A 128 -13.23 -5.80 3.78
C TYR A 128 -13.83 -6.01 5.17
N TRP A 129 -13.94 -7.24 5.67
CA TRP A 129 -14.48 -7.61 7.00
C TRP A 129 -15.79 -6.87 7.32
N PRO A 130 -16.89 -7.26 6.66
CA PRO A 130 -18.13 -6.48 6.68
C PRO A 130 -18.71 -6.33 8.09
N LEU A 131 -19.15 -5.12 8.43
CA LEU A 131 -19.72 -4.86 9.75
C LEU A 131 -21.03 -5.62 9.96
N TYR A 132 -21.80 -5.85 8.88
CA TYR A 132 -23.04 -6.65 8.94
C TYR A 132 -22.78 -8.13 9.25
N SER A 133 -21.54 -8.61 9.18
CA SER A 133 -21.17 -9.99 9.54
C SER A 133 -20.51 -10.08 10.93
N GLY A 134 -20.39 -8.95 11.65
CA GLY A 134 -19.69 -8.88 12.93
C GLY A 134 -18.21 -8.51 12.82
N ALA A 135 -17.77 -7.95 11.67
CA ALA A 135 -16.37 -7.65 11.40
C ALA A 135 -15.46 -8.87 11.65
N LEU A 136 -14.49 -8.79 12.57
CA LEU A 136 -13.61 -9.90 12.92
C LEU A 136 -14.27 -10.99 13.77
N ALA A 137 -15.48 -10.79 14.28
CA ALA A 137 -16.26 -11.84 14.93
C ALA A 137 -17.00 -12.74 13.91
N TRP A 138 -16.80 -12.50 12.62
CA TRP A 138 -17.37 -13.34 11.57
C TRP A 138 -16.70 -14.72 11.53
N ARG A 139 -17.45 -15.78 11.87
CA ARG A 139 -17.05 -17.19 11.71
C ARG A 139 -17.15 -17.64 10.25
N TYR A 140 -16.34 -17.00 9.39
CA TYR A 140 -16.39 -17.16 7.94
C TYR A 140 -16.19 -18.59 7.43
N ALA A 141 -15.61 -19.45 8.25
CA ALA A 141 -15.29 -20.82 7.90
C ALA A 141 -16.32 -21.86 8.37
N ASP A 142 -17.21 -21.49 9.32
CA ASP A 142 -18.23 -22.44 9.78
C ASP A 142 -19.20 -22.72 8.62
N THR A 143 -19.16 -23.97 8.15
CA THR A 143 -19.92 -24.40 6.96
C THR A 143 -21.43 -24.46 7.20
N GLU A 144 -21.90 -24.38 8.43
CA GLU A 144 -23.32 -24.32 8.80
C GLU A 144 -23.85 -22.87 8.84
N LEU A 145 -22.97 -21.87 8.86
CA LEU A 145 -23.36 -20.47 8.87
C LEU A 145 -24.16 -20.09 7.62
N ARG A 146 -25.43 -19.72 7.81
CA ARG A 146 -26.34 -19.21 6.78
C ARG A 146 -26.96 -17.90 7.26
N ALA A 147 -26.31 -16.79 6.95
CA ALA A 147 -26.76 -15.46 7.35
C ALA A 147 -26.52 -14.42 6.26
N ASN A 148 -27.36 -13.38 6.22
CA ASN A 148 -27.30 -12.32 5.21
C ASN A 148 -27.48 -10.90 5.79
N ASN A 149 -27.59 -10.79 7.12
CA ASN A 149 -27.76 -9.54 7.86
C ASN A 149 -27.19 -9.67 9.28
N TRP A 150 -26.95 -8.53 9.92
CA TRP A 150 -26.30 -8.45 11.23
C TRP A 150 -26.93 -9.34 12.30
N GLN A 151 -28.26 -9.31 12.46
CA GLN A 151 -28.94 -10.10 13.48
C GLN A 151 -28.76 -11.59 13.24
N ALA A 152 -28.89 -12.06 12.00
CA ALA A 152 -28.73 -13.49 11.69
C ALA A 152 -27.30 -13.99 11.97
N TYR A 153 -26.28 -13.18 11.67
CA TYR A 153 -24.89 -13.50 12.00
C TYR A 153 -24.67 -13.49 13.53
N PHE A 154 -25.25 -12.52 14.22
CA PHE A 154 -25.18 -12.42 15.68
C PHE A 154 -25.87 -13.61 16.37
N ASP A 155 -27.09 -13.95 15.96
CA ASP A 155 -27.89 -15.06 16.50
C ASP A 155 -27.20 -16.40 16.27
N PHE A 156 -26.59 -16.61 15.10
CA PHE A 156 -25.79 -17.81 14.86
C PHE A 156 -24.69 -17.96 15.90
N SER A 157 -23.96 -16.87 16.17
CA SER A 157 -22.77 -16.89 17.02
C SER A 157 -23.10 -16.95 18.52
N HIS A 158 -24.25 -16.43 18.94
CA HIS A 158 -24.64 -16.33 20.36
C HIS A 158 -25.73 -17.32 20.79
N LEU A 159 -26.63 -17.71 19.88
CA LEU A 159 -27.80 -18.52 20.21
C LEU A 159 -27.72 -19.93 19.63
N GLN A 160 -27.27 -20.06 18.37
CA GLN A 160 -27.28 -21.35 17.68
C GLN A 160 -26.02 -22.17 17.99
N LYS A 161 -24.84 -21.55 17.89
CA LYS A 161 -23.54 -22.18 18.17
C LYS A 161 -22.73 -21.23 19.06
N PRO A 162 -23.02 -21.16 20.37
CA PRO A 162 -22.21 -20.36 21.28
C PRO A 162 -20.78 -20.92 21.39
N LEU A 163 -19.86 -20.16 22.00
CA LEU A 163 -18.43 -20.47 22.06
C LEU A 163 -18.12 -21.88 22.58
N GLU A 164 -18.92 -22.36 23.55
CA GLU A 164 -18.73 -23.67 24.18
C GLU A 164 -18.88 -24.84 23.20
N TYR A 165 -19.53 -24.62 22.05
CA TYR A 165 -19.67 -25.60 20.98
C TYR A 165 -18.34 -25.94 20.31
N TYR A 166 -17.38 -25.00 20.28
CA TYR A 166 -16.13 -25.14 19.53
C TYR A 166 -15.03 -25.65 20.46
N GLN A 167 -14.87 -26.98 20.50
CA GLN A 167 -13.86 -27.67 21.30
C GLN A 167 -12.92 -28.49 20.41
N GLY A 168 -11.69 -28.72 20.85
CA GLY A 168 -10.74 -29.53 20.10
C GLY A 168 -10.53 -29.00 18.67
N GLN A 169 -10.82 -29.82 17.66
CA GLN A 169 -10.62 -29.45 16.25
C GLN A 169 -11.65 -28.43 15.74
N ASP A 170 -12.84 -28.35 16.35
CA ASP A 170 -13.87 -27.41 15.92
C ASP A 170 -13.43 -25.96 16.17
N ARG A 171 -12.44 -25.73 17.04
CA ARG A 171 -11.84 -24.42 17.29
C ARG A 171 -11.24 -23.77 16.03
N ASP A 172 -10.97 -24.54 14.98
CA ASP A 172 -10.55 -24.00 13.69
C ASP A 172 -11.63 -23.09 13.08
N ASP A 173 -12.91 -23.31 13.36
CA ASP A 173 -14.05 -22.55 12.80
C ASP A 173 -14.40 -21.29 13.62
N LEU A 174 -13.68 -21.04 14.72
CA LEU A 174 -13.78 -19.79 15.46
C LEU A 174 -13.37 -18.59 14.58
N SER A 175 -13.99 -17.45 14.84
CA SER A 175 -13.68 -16.20 14.14
C SER A 175 -12.28 -15.69 14.50
N PRO A 176 -11.68 -14.82 13.67
CA PRO A 176 -10.38 -14.23 13.97
C PRO A 176 -10.31 -13.52 15.33
N ALA A 177 -11.39 -12.82 15.74
CA ALA A 177 -11.45 -12.16 17.04
C ALA A 177 -11.49 -13.15 18.20
N GLU A 178 -12.29 -14.23 18.08
CA GLU A 178 -12.40 -15.26 19.13
C GLU A 178 -11.08 -16.02 19.29
N LYS A 179 -10.42 -16.34 18.17
CA LYS A 179 -9.08 -16.93 18.17
C LYS A 179 -8.07 -16.02 18.86
N TYR A 180 -8.13 -14.72 18.59
CA TYR A 180 -7.25 -13.75 19.26
C TYR A 180 -7.52 -13.67 20.76
N ASP A 181 -8.79 -13.60 21.19
CA ASP A 181 -9.15 -13.52 22.60
C ASP A 181 -8.67 -14.76 23.37
N LEU A 182 -8.79 -15.96 22.78
CA LEU A 182 -8.19 -17.19 23.33
C LEU A 182 -6.66 -17.11 23.39
N LEU A 183 -6.02 -16.65 22.31
CA LEU A 183 -4.56 -16.53 22.22
C LEU A 183 -3.98 -15.66 23.34
N VAL A 184 -4.64 -14.53 23.65
CA VAL A 184 -4.19 -13.58 24.67
C VAL A 184 -4.80 -13.82 26.05
N GLY A 185 -5.59 -14.89 26.23
CA GLY A 185 -6.19 -15.24 27.52
C GLY A 185 -7.24 -14.24 28.01
N ASP A 186 -7.96 -13.59 27.09
CA ASP A 186 -9.07 -12.72 27.45
C ASP A 186 -10.37 -13.54 27.62
N GLU A 187 -10.62 -13.98 28.85
CA GLU A 187 -11.82 -14.72 29.23
C GLU A 187 -13.14 -13.97 28.97
N ASN A 188 -13.10 -12.63 28.83
CA ASN A 188 -14.29 -11.85 28.50
C ASN A 188 -14.54 -11.76 26.99
N PHE A 189 -13.64 -12.27 26.14
CA PHE A 189 -13.74 -12.14 24.70
C PHE A 189 -13.94 -10.68 24.25
N THR A 190 -13.15 -9.76 24.83
CA THR A 190 -13.38 -8.32 24.66
C THR A 190 -13.24 -7.92 23.19
N LEU A 191 -12.26 -8.44 22.45
CA LEU A 191 -12.10 -8.05 21.03
C LEU A 191 -13.28 -8.55 20.19
N THR A 192 -13.78 -9.75 20.48
CA THR A 192 -14.98 -10.33 19.85
C THR A 192 -16.21 -9.47 20.11
N GLN A 193 -16.46 -9.09 21.36
CA GLN A 193 -17.58 -8.20 21.71
C GLN A 193 -17.49 -6.85 20.98
N ARG A 194 -16.29 -6.26 20.96
CA ARG A 194 -16.04 -4.98 20.28
C ARG A 194 -16.18 -5.07 18.76
N SER A 195 -15.89 -6.24 18.18
CA SER A 195 -16.14 -6.51 16.76
C SER A 195 -17.64 -6.54 16.45
N TRP A 196 -18.47 -7.15 17.31
CA TRP A 196 -19.93 -7.09 17.17
C TRP A 196 -20.49 -5.67 17.36
N ASP A 197 -19.97 -4.93 18.34
CA ASP A 197 -20.38 -3.55 18.64
C ASP A 197 -20.22 -2.61 17.42
N SER A 198 -19.26 -2.89 16.53
CA SER A 198 -19.00 -2.09 15.33
C SER A 198 -20.21 -2.00 14.38
N GLY A 199 -20.99 -3.08 14.26
CA GLY A 199 -22.23 -3.11 13.48
C GLY A 199 -23.49 -2.85 14.31
N LYS A 200 -23.43 -3.12 15.62
CA LYS A 200 -24.58 -3.08 16.53
C LYS A 200 -25.28 -1.73 16.54
N GLY A 201 -24.54 -0.63 16.69
CA GLY A 201 -25.13 0.71 16.75
C GLY A 201 -25.91 1.09 15.48
N TYR A 202 -25.48 0.60 14.31
CA TYR A 202 -26.20 0.80 13.06
C TYR A 202 -27.48 -0.02 13.02
N TYR A 203 -27.38 -1.30 13.40
CA TYR A 203 -28.54 -2.17 13.46
C TYR A 203 -29.59 -1.67 14.46
N GLU A 204 -29.20 -1.29 15.67
CA GLU A 204 -30.13 -0.80 16.71
C GLU A 204 -30.80 0.53 16.31
N SER A 205 -30.08 1.40 15.59
CA SER A 205 -30.63 2.70 15.17
C SER A 205 -31.44 2.66 13.88
N ARG A 206 -31.22 1.67 12.99
CA ARG A 206 -31.79 1.64 11.63
C ARG A 206 -32.47 0.34 11.23
N GLY A 207 -32.38 -0.70 12.05
CA GLY A 207 -32.83 -2.06 11.75
C GLY A 207 -31.96 -2.83 10.74
N HIS A 208 -30.87 -2.25 10.24
CA HIS A 208 -29.94 -2.91 9.32
C HIS A 208 -28.54 -2.28 9.39
N VAL A 209 -27.55 -3.01 8.87
CA VAL A 209 -26.18 -2.54 8.64
C VAL A 209 -25.94 -2.58 7.13
N GLU A 210 -25.44 -1.49 6.56
CA GLU A 210 -25.20 -1.39 5.12
C GLU A 210 -24.16 -2.41 4.65
N ARG A 211 -24.38 -3.00 3.48
CA ARG A 211 -23.52 -4.08 2.97
C ARG A 211 -22.09 -3.64 2.68
N TRP A 212 -21.90 -2.40 2.24
CA TRP A 212 -20.58 -1.86 1.90
C TRP A 212 -19.76 -1.45 3.14
N MET A 213 -20.37 -1.37 4.33
CA MET A 213 -19.65 -0.98 5.54
C MET A 213 -18.69 -2.08 5.99
N GLY A 214 -17.42 -1.72 6.18
CA GLY A 214 -16.40 -2.57 6.74
C GLY A 214 -15.06 -1.86 6.92
N LEU A 215 -14.01 -2.66 7.00
CA LEU A 215 -12.64 -2.29 7.34
C LEU A 215 -11.73 -2.17 6.10
N CYS A 216 -12.28 -1.82 4.92
CA CYS A 216 -11.47 -1.64 3.70
C CYS A 216 -10.34 -0.62 3.88
N HIS A 217 -10.58 0.42 4.70
CA HIS A 217 -9.59 1.44 5.07
C HIS A 217 -8.46 0.91 5.97
N GLY A 218 -8.66 -0.20 6.67
CA GLY A 218 -7.62 -0.91 7.41
C GLY A 218 -6.92 -1.98 6.55
N TRP A 219 -7.67 -2.69 5.71
CA TRP A 219 -7.12 -3.69 4.79
C TRP A 219 -6.16 -3.05 3.77
N ALA A 220 -6.59 -1.98 3.09
CA ALA A 220 -5.83 -1.36 2.03
C ALA A 220 -4.37 -0.98 2.42
N PRO A 221 -4.10 -0.33 3.58
CA PRO A 221 -2.73 -0.11 4.02
C PRO A 221 -2.06 -1.39 4.53
N ALA A 222 -2.76 -2.24 5.28
CA ALA A 222 -2.19 -3.50 5.79
C ALA A 222 -1.65 -4.38 4.64
N ALA A 223 -2.34 -4.38 3.50
CA ALA A 223 -2.05 -5.17 2.31
C ALA A 223 -0.60 -5.03 1.79
N TYR A 224 0.03 -3.87 1.99
CA TYR A 224 1.40 -3.61 1.56
C TYR A 224 2.34 -3.12 2.67
N MET A 225 1.81 -2.80 3.85
CA MET A 225 2.62 -2.43 5.01
C MET A 225 2.95 -3.63 5.91
N LEU A 226 2.17 -4.70 5.83
CA LEU A 226 2.46 -5.99 6.48
C LEU A 226 2.88 -7.02 5.43
N PRO A 227 3.81 -7.95 5.78
CA PRO A 227 4.21 -8.99 4.85
C PRO A 227 3.03 -9.92 4.54
N ARG A 228 3.08 -10.62 3.40
CA ARG A 228 2.04 -11.61 3.10
C ARG A 228 2.14 -12.79 4.08
N PRO A 229 1.07 -13.16 4.80
CA PRO A 229 1.05 -14.38 5.61
C PRO A 229 0.93 -15.58 4.67
N LYS A 230 2.03 -16.30 4.42
CA LYS A 230 2.11 -17.33 3.37
C LYS A 230 1.61 -18.70 3.80
N GLN A 231 1.55 -18.98 5.10
CA GLN A 231 1.19 -20.28 5.64
C GLN A 231 0.37 -20.16 6.94
N SER A 232 -0.49 -21.15 7.21
CA SER A 232 -1.14 -21.27 8.51
C SER A 232 -0.13 -21.45 9.64
N LEU A 233 -0.49 -20.97 10.82
CA LEU A 233 0.24 -21.18 12.06
C LEU A 233 -0.59 -22.02 13.02
N ILE A 234 0.09 -22.83 13.82
CA ILE A 234 -0.49 -23.49 14.99
C ILE A 234 0.26 -22.92 16.19
N VAL A 235 -0.46 -22.20 17.04
CA VAL A 235 0.10 -21.53 18.23
C VAL A 235 -0.68 -21.99 19.46
N PRO A 236 -0.05 -22.14 20.64
CA PRO A 236 -0.79 -22.39 21.86
C PRO A 236 -1.57 -21.15 22.27
N ASP A 237 -2.80 -21.35 22.74
CA ASP A 237 -3.54 -20.33 23.45
C ASP A 237 -2.98 -20.09 24.87
N ALA A 238 -3.62 -19.21 25.64
CA ALA A 238 -3.16 -18.89 27.00
C ALA A 238 -3.15 -20.10 27.96
N ASN A 239 -3.92 -21.15 27.69
CA ASN A 239 -3.96 -22.39 28.46
C ASN A 239 -3.04 -23.49 27.90
N GLY A 240 -2.38 -23.24 26.77
CA GLY A 240 -1.49 -24.19 26.11
C GLY A 240 -2.19 -25.10 25.10
N GLU A 241 -3.47 -24.89 24.81
CA GLU A 241 -4.19 -25.67 23.81
C GLU A 241 -3.90 -25.15 22.39
N PRO A 242 -3.75 -26.03 21.39
CA PRO A 242 -3.37 -25.63 20.04
C PRO A 242 -4.50 -24.86 19.34
N LEU A 243 -4.14 -23.77 18.69
CA LEU A 243 -5.04 -22.92 17.93
C LEU A 243 -4.47 -22.66 16.53
N THR A 244 -5.27 -22.97 15.50
CA THR A 244 -4.89 -22.74 14.11
C THR A 244 -5.27 -21.34 13.67
N PHE A 245 -4.28 -20.55 13.25
CA PHE A 245 -4.49 -19.30 12.52
C PHE A 245 -4.22 -19.53 11.03
N TYR A 246 -5.26 -19.43 10.21
CA TYR A 246 -5.14 -19.43 8.76
C TYR A 246 -4.63 -18.07 8.26
N PRO A 247 -4.03 -17.98 7.06
CA PRO A 247 -3.66 -16.70 6.44
C PRO A 247 -4.79 -15.66 6.49
N SER A 248 -6.04 -16.06 6.30
CA SER A 248 -7.20 -15.15 6.40
C SER A 248 -7.40 -14.61 7.82
N ASP A 249 -7.19 -15.43 8.87
CA ASP A 249 -7.27 -14.96 10.27
C ASP A 249 -6.19 -13.93 10.57
N ILE A 250 -4.97 -14.18 10.08
CA ILE A 250 -3.81 -13.29 10.28
C ILE A 250 -4.03 -11.97 9.52
N LYS A 251 -4.49 -12.04 8.26
CA LYS A 251 -4.89 -10.85 7.47
C LYS A 251 -5.97 -10.04 8.20
N ALA A 252 -6.97 -10.71 8.79
CA ALA A 252 -8.03 -10.06 9.56
C ALA A 252 -7.47 -9.22 10.72
N LEU A 253 -6.59 -9.80 11.53
CA LEU A 253 -5.97 -9.10 12.66
C LEU A 253 -5.11 -7.92 12.22
N GLY A 254 -4.38 -8.07 11.11
CA GLY A 254 -3.66 -6.97 10.47
C GLY A 254 -4.60 -5.86 10.01
N THR A 255 -5.68 -6.22 9.32
CA THR A 255 -6.72 -5.29 8.86
C THR A 255 -7.33 -4.53 10.03
N LEU A 256 -7.67 -5.20 11.14
CA LEU A 256 -8.22 -4.53 12.33
C LEU A 256 -7.19 -3.61 12.99
N LEU A 257 -5.94 -4.04 13.13
CA LEU A 257 -4.87 -3.20 13.68
C LEU A 257 -4.72 -1.91 12.88
N TRP A 258 -4.65 -2.01 11.55
CA TRP A 258 -4.52 -0.84 10.67
C TRP A 258 -5.83 -0.06 10.51
N SER A 259 -6.98 -0.61 10.91
CA SER A 259 -8.24 0.12 11.02
C SER A 259 -8.30 0.96 12.30
N GLU A 260 -7.86 0.42 13.44
CA GLU A 260 -8.17 0.99 14.76
C GLU A 260 -6.98 1.68 15.45
N ALA A 261 -5.75 1.27 15.13
CA ALA A 261 -4.56 1.85 15.75
C ALA A 261 -4.09 3.13 15.01
N PRO A 262 -3.52 4.10 15.75
CA PRO A 262 -2.90 5.28 15.13
C PRO A 262 -1.65 4.92 14.32
N PHE A 263 -1.50 5.61 13.18
CA PHE A 263 -0.29 5.64 12.35
C PHE A 263 -0.28 6.92 11.52
N ASN A 264 0.90 7.29 11.00
CA ASN A 264 1.06 8.49 10.20
C ASN A 264 0.70 8.22 8.73
N SER A 265 -0.20 9.01 8.18
CA SER A 265 -0.60 8.93 6.77
C SER A 265 -0.52 10.29 6.06
N ARG A 266 -0.52 10.24 4.73
CA ARG A 266 -0.54 11.37 3.82
C ARG A 266 -1.76 11.26 2.93
N PHE A 267 -2.40 12.39 2.64
CA PHE A 267 -3.67 12.44 1.92
C PHE A 267 -3.70 13.64 0.97
N ILE A 268 -4.26 13.43 -0.22
CA ILE A 268 -4.61 14.48 -1.18
C ILE A 268 -5.99 14.22 -1.79
N GLY A 269 -6.61 15.28 -2.30
CA GLY A 269 -7.93 15.24 -2.92
C GLY A 269 -8.99 15.91 -2.04
N GLY A 270 -9.90 16.67 -2.65
CA GLY A 270 -11.07 17.22 -1.97
C GLY A 270 -12.23 16.24 -1.93
N ARG A 271 -13.44 16.76 -1.75
CA ARG A 271 -14.65 15.92 -1.79
C ARG A 271 -15.82 16.68 -2.39
N CYS A 272 -16.41 16.06 -3.39
CA CYS A 272 -17.75 16.41 -3.83
C CYS A 272 -18.79 15.88 -2.84
N ASN A 273 -19.43 16.78 -2.10
CA ASN A 273 -20.60 16.45 -1.26
C ASN A 273 -21.93 16.76 -1.96
N VAL A 274 -21.87 17.18 -3.23
CA VAL A 274 -23.04 17.50 -4.03
C VAL A 274 -23.46 16.25 -4.78
N LYS A 275 -24.71 15.81 -4.58
CA LYS A 275 -25.24 14.58 -5.17
C LYS A 275 -25.30 14.65 -6.70
N ASP A 276 -25.86 15.74 -7.21
CA ASP A 276 -26.07 15.98 -8.63
C ASP A 276 -25.43 17.34 -8.97
N PRO A 277 -24.08 17.42 -9.02
CA PRO A 277 -23.42 18.69 -9.25
C PRO A 277 -23.75 19.22 -10.65
N ALA A 278 -23.86 20.55 -10.76
CA ALA A 278 -24.16 21.20 -12.03
C ALA A 278 -23.09 20.87 -13.08
N ARG A 279 -23.51 20.77 -14.34
CA ARG A 279 -22.65 20.44 -15.48
C ARG A 279 -22.79 21.48 -16.59
N ASP A 280 -21.72 21.67 -17.35
CA ASP A 280 -21.71 22.52 -18.54
C ASP A 280 -22.29 21.81 -19.78
N GLU A 281 -22.22 22.47 -20.94
CA GLU A 281 -22.67 21.92 -22.22
C GLU A 281 -21.86 20.70 -22.70
N ASN A 282 -20.64 20.51 -22.20
CA ASN A 282 -19.82 19.33 -22.48
C ASN A 282 -20.08 18.18 -21.48
N GLY A 283 -20.88 18.42 -20.44
CA GLY A 283 -21.15 17.46 -19.38
C GLY A 283 -20.10 17.48 -18.27
N ARG A 284 -19.15 18.42 -18.29
CA ARG A 284 -18.14 18.61 -17.26
C ARG A 284 -18.79 19.15 -16.00
N VAL A 285 -18.50 18.54 -14.86
CA VAL A 285 -18.89 19.10 -13.56
C VAL A 285 -18.24 20.47 -13.34
N VAL A 286 -19.05 21.48 -13.01
CA VAL A 286 -18.58 22.87 -12.81
C VAL A 286 -18.46 23.27 -11.34
N ASP A 287 -18.97 22.45 -10.41
CA ASP A 287 -18.84 22.72 -8.99
C ASP A 287 -17.36 22.61 -8.57
N PRO A 288 -16.75 23.68 -8.06
CA PRO A 288 -15.35 23.66 -7.66
C PRO A 288 -15.02 22.60 -6.62
N ASN A 289 -15.96 22.15 -5.78
CA ASN A 289 -15.70 21.11 -4.78
C ASN A 289 -15.72 19.69 -5.37
N CYS A 290 -16.11 19.56 -6.64
CA CYS A 290 -16.36 18.30 -7.32
C CYS A 290 -15.43 18.04 -8.51
N VAL A 291 -14.36 18.83 -8.65
CA VAL A 291 -13.35 18.70 -9.70
C VAL A 291 -12.02 18.12 -9.20
N ASP A 292 -11.97 17.70 -7.93
CA ASP A 292 -10.86 16.94 -7.36
C ASP A 292 -11.09 15.44 -7.63
N THR A 293 -10.09 14.60 -7.85
CA THR A 293 -8.63 14.83 -7.93
C THR A 293 -8.22 15.45 -9.27
N ASN A 294 -7.35 16.45 -9.29
CA ASN A 294 -6.86 17.04 -10.56
C ASN A 294 -6.04 16.02 -11.38
N PRO A 295 -6.18 15.97 -12.73
CA PRO A 295 -5.44 15.02 -13.57
C PRO A 295 -3.91 15.08 -13.43
N ALA A 296 -3.33 16.26 -13.27
CA ALA A 296 -1.89 16.37 -13.03
C ALA A 296 -1.50 15.83 -11.65
N SER A 297 -2.29 16.10 -10.61
CA SER A 297 -2.09 15.52 -9.27
C SER A 297 -2.13 14.00 -9.30
N TRP A 298 -3.14 13.44 -9.99
CA TRP A 298 -3.28 12.00 -10.21
C TRP A 298 -2.08 11.40 -10.94
N HIS A 299 -1.74 11.95 -12.12
CA HIS A 299 -0.67 11.42 -12.96
C HIS A 299 0.68 11.47 -12.25
N LEU A 300 1.02 12.61 -11.66
CA LEU A 300 2.27 12.80 -10.93
C LEU A 300 2.33 11.90 -9.70
N SER A 301 1.22 11.71 -8.98
CA SER A 301 1.16 10.83 -7.82
C SER A 301 1.43 9.37 -8.18
N ILE A 302 0.72 8.84 -9.19
CA ILE A 302 0.88 7.44 -9.61
C ILE A 302 2.31 7.16 -10.10
N LEU A 303 2.84 8.01 -11.00
CA LEU A 303 4.15 7.75 -11.60
C LEU A 303 5.31 7.96 -10.62
N ASN A 304 5.26 8.99 -9.77
CA ASN A 304 6.31 9.18 -8.77
C ASN A 304 6.25 8.07 -7.70
N GLN A 305 5.06 7.72 -7.22
CA GLN A 305 4.93 6.76 -6.12
C GLN A 305 5.22 5.31 -6.55
N LEU A 306 4.60 4.84 -7.64
CA LEU A 306 4.81 3.47 -8.12
C LEU A 306 6.05 3.37 -9.00
N GLY A 307 6.33 4.38 -9.83
CA GLY A 307 7.42 4.36 -10.79
C GLY A 307 8.79 4.63 -10.17
N ILE A 308 8.88 5.59 -9.25
CA ILE A 308 10.15 5.99 -8.60
C ILE A 308 10.28 5.33 -7.22
N SER A 309 9.31 5.56 -6.32
CA SER A 309 9.40 5.06 -4.94
C SER A 309 9.17 3.56 -4.82
N LYS A 310 8.65 2.92 -5.88
CA LYS A 310 8.29 1.48 -5.91
C LYS A 310 7.41 1.06 -4.74
N ARG A 311 6.51 1.94 -4.29
CA ARG A 311 5.57 1.66 -3.19
C ARG A 311 4.14 1.89 -3.63
N SER A 312 3.22 1.10 -3.07
CA SER A 312 1.79 1.28 -3.26
C SER A 312 1.30 2.61 -2.68
N LEU A 313 0.15 3.05 -3.19
CA LEU A 313 -0.73 4.06 -2.60
C LEU A 313 -2.16 3.52 -2.63
N ILE A 314 -3.06 4.19 -1.92
CA ILE A 314 -4.46 3.82 -1.84
C ILE A 314 -5.27 4.85 -2.60
N MET A 315 -6.18 4.36 -3.44
CA MET A 315 -7.16 5.19 -4.15
C MET A 315 -8.56 4.81 -3.73
N ASP A 316 -9.47 5.78 -3.75
CA ASP A 316 -10.91 5.50 -3.76
C ASP A 316 -11.31 5.05 -5.17
N ALA A 317 -11.68 3.77 -5.31
CA ALA A 317 -11.98 3.14 -6.61
C ALA A 317 -13.45 3.26 -7.04
N THR A 318 -14.27 3.95 -6.24
CA THR A 318 -15.67 4.28 -6.52
C THR A 318 -15.88 5.77 -6.76
N TYR A 319 -16.98 6.07 -7.45
CA TYR A 319 -17.37 7.42 -7.88
C TYR A 319 -18.73 7.83 -7.28
N ASP A 320 -19.22 7.06 -6.31
CA ASP A 320 -20.53 7.20 -5.68
C ASP A 320 -20.38 7.43 -4.17
N TYR A 321 -21.40 7.11 -3.37
CA TYR A 321 -21.36 7.33 -1.93
C TYR A 321 -20.53 6.27 -1.17
N GLN A 322 -20.18 5.15 -1.81
CA GLN A 322 -19.37 4.12 -1.19
C GLN A 322 -17.91 4.58 -1.15
N VAL A 323 -17.15 4.14 -0.14
CA VAL A 323 -15.71 4.36 -0.10
C VAL A 323 -15.03 3.02 -0.23
N TRP A 324 -14.36 2.80 -1.35
CA TRP A 324 -13.61 1.58 -1.61
C TRP A 324 -12.13 1.91 -1.70
N ASN A 325 -11.45 1.76 -0.57
CA ASN A 325 -10.01 1.93 -0.48
C ASN A 325 -9.32 0.73 -1.12
N GLN A 326 -8.65 0.96 -2.24
CA GLN A 326 -7.96 -0.10 -2.97
C GLN A 326 -6.46 0.20 -3.08
N PRO A 327 -5.57 -0.74 -2.71
CA PRO A 327 -4.13 -0.55 -2.89
C PRO A 327 -3.74 -0.76 -4.36
N VAL A 328 -3.03 0.22 -4.90
CA VAL A 328 -2.61 0.24 -6.31
C VAL A 328 -1.32 -0.56 -6.49
N VAL A 329 -1.31 -1.48 -7.46
CA VAL A 329 -0.18 -2.39 -7.72
C VAL A 329 0.57 -2.09 -9.01
N GLY A 330 -0.03 -1.35 -9.94
CA GLY A 330 0.63 -1.03 -11.20
C GLY A 330 -0.08 -0.01 -12.06
N TYR A 331 0.61 0.42 -13.12
CA TYR A 331 0.04 1.28 -14.14
C TYR A 331 0.61 0.94 -15.52
N LYS A 332 -0.12 1.37 -16.56
CA LYS A 332 0.35 1.48 -17.94
C LYS A 332 -0.14 2.81 -18.52
N VAL A 333 0.76 3.56 -19.14
CA VAL A 333 0.50 4.88 -19.72
C VAL A 333 0.77 4.88 -21.22
N THR A 334 -0.17 5.45 -21.96
CA THR A 334 -0.03 5.82 -23.37
C THR A 334 -0.34 7.31 -23.51
N TYR A 335 0.56 8.07 -24.13
CA TYR A 335 0.31 9.48 -24.43
C TYR A 335 -0.33 9.62 -25.80
N PHE A 336 -1.17 10.63 -25.98
CA PHE A 336 -1.79 10.91 -27.27
C PHE A 336 -1.98 12.39 -27.53
N ASN A 337 -2.10 12.74 -28.82
CA ASN A 337 -2.40 14.09 -29.25
C ASN A 337 -3.93 14.24 -29.29
N PRO A 338 -4.55 15.12 -28.48
CA PRO A 338 -6.00 15.19 -28.39
C PRO A 338 -6.67 15.77 -29.65
N GLN A 339 -5.91 16.38 -30.57
CA GLN A 339 -6.44 16.85 -31.86
C GLN A 339 -6.43 15.75 -32.94
N THR A 340 -5.32 15.00 -33.03
CA THR A 340 -5.06 14.04 -34.12
C THR A 340 -5.27 12.58 -33.72
N ASN A 341 -5.47 12.29 -32.44
CA ASN A 341 -5.58 10.96 -31.83
C ASN A 341 -4.33 10.07 -31.99
N GLN A 342 -3.23 10.61 -32.52
CA GLN A 342 -1.96 9.88 -32.65
C GLN A 342 -1.40 9.57 -31.27
N THR A 343 -0.91 8.35 -31.07
CA THR A 343 -0.34 7.90 -29.79
C THR A 343 1.17 7.74 -29.85
N ALA A 344 1.80 7.91 -28.70
CA ALA A 344 3.24 7.69 -28.53
C ALA A 344 3.56 7.27 -27.09
N SER A 345 4.72 6.63 -26.94
CA SER A 345 5.29 6.33 -25.63
C SER A 345 5.92 7.55 -24.96
N GLN A 346 6.36 8.55 -25.72
CA GLN A 346 7.00 9.75 -25.18
C GLN A 346 6.06 10.95 -25.35
N PRO A 347 5.78 11.73 -24.29
CA PRO A 347 4.79 12.79 -24.34
C PRO A 347 5.14 13.87 -25.37
N ALA A 348 6.42 14.26 -25.46
CA ALA A 348 6.90 15.24 -26.44
C ALA A 348 6.54 14.94 -27.91
N ALA A 349 6.33 13.67 -28.28
CA ALA A 349 5.99 13.30 -29.66
C ALA A 349 4.52 13.62 -30.02
N VAL A 350 3.68 13.86 -29.03
CA VAL A 350 2.22 14.00 -29.19
C VAL A 350 1.62 15.18 -28.44
N THR A 351 2.42 15.93 -27.68
CA THR A 351 2.04 17.23 -27.10
C THR A 351 1.64 18.23 -28.20
N ILE A 352 0.60 19.03 -27.94
CA ILE A 352 0.10 20.07 -28.84
C ILE A 352 0.11 21.42 -28.13
N ASP A 353 0.53 22.48 -28.82
CA ASP A 353 0.41 23.84 -28.33
C ASP A 353 -1.07 24.25 -28.24
N LEU A 354 -1.44 24.95 -27.16
CA LEU A 354 -2.83 25.41 -26.98
C LEU A 354 -3.29 26.30 -28.15
N SER A 355 -2.37 27.08 -28.73
CA SER A 355 -2.65 27.90 -29.90
C SER A 355 -3.00 27.09 -31.14
N ASP A 356 -2.75 25.78 -31.17
CA ASP A 356 -3.02 24.86 -32.29
C ASP A 356 -4.14 23.86 -32.00
N TYR A 357 -4.62 23.79 -30.75
CA TYR A 357 -5.67 22.87 -30.34
C TYR A 357 -7.07 23.44 -30.65
N ARG A 358 -7.62 23.07 -31.82
CA ARG A 358 -8.90 23.55 -32.36
C ARG A 358 -10.12 22.79 -31.85
N LYS A 359 -9.94 21.56 -31.36
CA LYS A 359 -11.03 20.70 -30.87
C LYS A 359 -11.22 20.74 -29.34
N ASP A 360 -10.52 21.64 -28.65
CA ASP A 360 -10.52 21.70 -27.19
C ASP A 360 -11.92 22.03 -26.64
N ARG A 361 -12.58 21.02 -26.08
CA ARG A 361 -13.88 21.18 -25.39
C ARG A 361 -13.74 21.90 -24.06
N PHE A 362 -12.52 22.01 -23.53
CA PHE A 362 -12.27 22.60 -22.21
C PHE A 362 -11.53 23.93 -22.28
N SER A 363 -11.49 24.59 -23.44
CA SER A 363 -10.71 25.81 -23.66
C SER A 363 -10.98 26.93 -22.64
N SER A 364 -12.20 27.00 -22.09
CA SER A 364 -12.60 27.98 -21.07
C SER A 364 -12.11 27.67 -19.66
N TYR A 365 -11.62 26.45 -19.40
CA TYR A 365 -11.19 25.97 -18.08
C TYR A 365 -9.67 25.87 -17.95
N ARG A 366 -8.95 25.95 -19.07
CA ARG A 366 -7.49 25.86 -19.11
C ARG A 366 -6.84 26.91 -18.23
N SER A 367 -5.79 26.51 -17.52
CA SER A 367 -4.96 27.44 -16.76
C SER A 367 -4.37 28.51 -17.68
N SER A 368 -4.36 29.76 -17.23
CA SER A 368 -3.72 30.86 -17.95
C SER A 368 -2.20 30.70 -18.09
N ASN A 369 -1.60 29.82 -17.29
CA ASN A 369 -0.17 29.49 -17.34
C ASN A 369 0.13 28.28 -18.25
N ALA A 370 -0.90 27.59 -18.75
CA ALA A 370 -0.72 26.47 -19.67
C ALA A 370 -0.24 26.98 -21.03
N GLN A 371 0.72 26.27 -21.63
CA GLN A 371 1.26 26.55 -22.96
C GLN A 371 0.88 25.45 -23.94
N SER A 372 0.91 24.20 -23.49
CA SER A 372 0.61 23.03 -24.29
C SER A 372 -0.18 21.99 -23.49
N VAL A 373 -0.76 21.04 -24.22
CA VAL A 373 -1.58 19.96 -23.69
C VAL A 373 -1.14 18.62 -24.26
N VAL A 374 -1.24 17.56 -23.48
CA VAL A 374 -1.05 16.19 -23.95
C VAL A 374 -2.10 15.26 -23.34
N GLY A 375 -2.74 14.46 -24.18
CA GLY A 375 -3.70 13.44 -23.76
C GLY A 375 -2.98 12.23 -23.15
N VAL A 376 -3.64 11.59 -22.20
CA VAL A 376 -3.15 10.41 -21.48
C VAL A 376 -4.26 9.37 -21.39
N GLN A 377 -3.97 8.17 -21.85
CA GLN A 377 -4.69 6.96 -21.47
C GLN A 377 -3.86 6.25 -20.39
N MET A 378 -4.43 6.10 -19.20
CA MET A 378 -3.79 5.39 -18.09
C MET A 378 -4.64 4.20 -17.68
N VAL A 379 -4.06 3.00 -17.79
CA VAL A 379 -4.61 1.80 -17.17
C VAL A 379 -3.98 1.67 -15.79
N VAL A 380 -4.80 1.64 -14.74
CA VAL A 380 -4.34 1.40 -13.36
C VAL A 380 -4.78 0.02 -12.90
N SER A 381 -3.83 -0.74 -12.37
CA SER A 381 -4.06 -2.05 -11.75
C SER A 381 -4.10 -1.89 -10.24
N TYR A 382 -5.17 -2.36 -9.61
CA TYR A 382 -5.33 -2.36 -8.15
C TYR A 382 -5.81 -3.72 -7.65
N VAL A 383 -5.46 -4.03 -6.40
CA VAL A 383 -5.90 -5.26 -5.73
C VAL A 383 -7.33 -5.07 -5.26
N VAL A 384 -8.16 -6.12 -5.33
CA VAL A 384 -9.56 -6.10 -4.90
C VAL A 384 -9.83 -7.19 -3.86
N GLU A 385 -11.02 -7.11 -3.28
CA GLU A 385 -11.44 -8.02 -2.23
C GLU A 385 -11.56 -9.47 -2.72
N THR A 386 -11.25 -10.40 -1.83
CA THR A 386 -11.50 -11.84 -2.01
C THR A 386 -12.15 -12.41 -0.75
N ASN A 387 -12.98 -13.44 -0.89
CA ASN A 387 -13.57 -14.10 0.27
C ASN A 387 -12.48 -14.75 1.15
N PRO A 388 -12.60 -14.65 2.49
CA PRO A 388 -11.68 -15.33 3.39
C PRO A 388 -11.84 -16.85 3.27
N THR A 389 -10.76 -17.59 3.52
CA THR A 389 -10.72 -19.06 3.36
C THR A 389 -9.85 -19.73 4.42
N HIS A 390 -10.09 -21.02 4.67
CA HIS A 390 -9.22 -21.93 5.43
C HIS A 390 -8.07 -22.52 4.57
N ARG A 391 -7.62 -21.83 3.52
CA ARG A 391 -6.46 -22.28 2.77
C ARG A 391 -5.23 -22.24 3.68
N ARG A 392 -4.47 -23.33 3.72
CA ARG A 392 -3.25 -23.39 4.54
C ARG A 392 -2.10 -22.55 4.00
N ASN A 393 -2.19 -22.08 2.77
CA ASN A 393 -1.16 -21.26 2.12
C ASN A 393 -1.79 -20.07 1.38
N ASP A 394 -1.04 -18.99 1.26
CA ASP A 394 -1.41 -17.78 0.50
C ASP A 394 -0.35 -17.42 -0.53
N LEU A 395 -0.77 -17.07 -1.74
CA LEU A 395 0.10 -16.76 -2.87
C LEU A 395 -0.44 -15.55 -3.63
N PRO A 396 0.42 -14.74 -4.28
CA PRO A 396 -0.03 -13.63 -5.13
C PRO A 396 -1.02 -14.02 -6.23
N SER A 397 -0.98 -15.27 -6.69
CA SER A 397 -1.92 -15.81 -7.68
C SER A 397 -3.35 -15.96 -7.17
N TYR A 398 -3.58 -15.84 -5.87
CA TYR A 398 -4.91 -15.91 -5.26
C TYR A 398 -5.58 -14.54 -5.12
N ASP A 399 -4.82 -13.46 -5.30
CA ASP A 399 -5.35 -12.11 -5.17
C ASP A 399 -6.21 -11.74 -6.38
N GLY A 400 -7.29 -11.02 -6.13
CA GLY A 400 -8.07 -10.36 -7.17
C GLY A 400 -7.33 -9.11 -7.64
N ILE A 401 -7.13 -8.98 -8.95
CA ILE A 401 -6.60 -7.76 -9.58
C ILE A 401 -7.62 -7.25 -10.58
N THR A 402 -7.94 -5.96 -10.49
CA THR A 402 -8.78 -5.26 -11.45
C THR A 402 -7.97 -4.15 -12.11
N ASN A 403 -8.20 -3.97 -13.40
CA ASN A 403 -7.67 -2.87 -14.18
C ASN A 403 -8.80 -1.90 -14.50
N VAL A 404 -8.53 -0.60 -14.36
CA VAL A 404 -9.43 0.48 -14.77
C VAL A 404 -8.70 1.40 -15.74
N THR A 405 -9.38 1.82 -16.81
CA THR A 405 -8.80 2.72 -17.82
C THR A 405 -9.37 4.12 -17.66
N TYR A 406 -8.48 5.10 -17.47
CA TYR A 406 -8.82 6.52 -17.41
C TYR A 406 -8.27 7.29 -18.61
N TYR A 407 -9.05 8.28 -19.04
CA TYR A 407 -8.66 9.23 -20.08
C TYR A 407 -8.73 10.65 -19.54
N TYR A 408 -7.66 11.40 -19.75
CA TYR A 408 -7.53 12.80 -19.34
C TYR A 408 -6.47 13.48 -20.19
N ASP A 409 -6.35 14.79 -20.07
CA ASP A 409 -5.20 15.53 -20.59
C ASP A 409 -4.46 16.27 -19.48
N LEU A 410 -3.20 16.59 -19.76
CA LEU A 410 -2.31 17.32 -18.86
C LEU A 410 -1.97 18.68 -19.47
N GLU A 411 -2.12 19.73 -18.68
CA GLU A 411 -1.69 21.09 -19.00
C GLU A 411 -0.23 21.29 -18.59
N LEU A 412 0.59 21.70 -19.56
CA LEU A 412 2.01 21.91 -19.36
C LEU A 412 2.36 23.39 -19.40
N ASP A 413 3.17 23.85 -18.44
CA ASP A 413 3.73 25.21 -18.46
C ASP A 413 4.87 25.35 -19.50
N GLN A 414 5.45 26.56 -19.60
CA GLN A 414 6.57 26.84 -20.51
C GLN A 414 7.82 25.97 -20.28
N ASN A 415 7.96 25.39 -19.08
CA ASN A 415 9.07 24.52 -18.71
C ASN A 415 8.72 23.05 -18.88
N GLY A 416 7.53 22.70 -19.37
CA GLY A 416 7.03 21.32 -19.50
C GLY A 416 6.59 20.67 -18.19
N ASN A 417 6.37 21.45 -17.12
CA ASN A 417 5.80 20.94 -15.87
C ASN A 417 4.30 20.73 -16.02
N ALA A 418 3.80 19.57 -15.57
CA ALA A 418 2.37 19.37 -15.43
C ALA A 418 1.82 20.23 -14.28
N ILE A 419 0.93 21.16 -14.61
CA ILE A 419 0.38 22.17 -13.69
C ILE A 419 -1.15 22.06 -13.49
N GLY A 420 -1.80 21.23 -14.30
CA GLY A 420 -3.25 21.03 -14.30
C GLY A 420 -3.65 20.01 -15.36
N GLY A 421 -4.94 19.92 -15.66
CA GLY A 421 -5.46 19.02 -16.68
C GLY A 421 -6.97 18.84 -16.56
N GLU A 422 -7.55 18.17 -17.54
CA GLU A 422 -8.99 17.89 -17.57
C GLU A 422 -9.28 16.39 -17.76
N TRP A 423 -10.27 15.88 -17.02
CA TRP A 423 -10.76 14.52 -17.19
C TRP A 423 -11.73 14.44 -18.37
N TYR A 424 -11.65 13.36 -19.15
CA TYR A 424 -12.65 13.07 -20.19
C TYR A 424 -13.82 12.22 -19.68
N GLN A 425 -13.85 11.91 -18.38
CA GLN A 425 -14.95 11.21 -17.70
C GLN A 425 -15.12 11.81 -16.30
N ASN A 426 -16.35 12.11 -15.89
CA ASN A 426 -16.67 12.64 -14.54
C ASN A 426 -16.37 11.62 -13.43
N ARG A 427 -16.30 10.34 -13.79
CA ARG A 427 -16.02 9.23 -12.87
C ARG A 427 -14.50 8.99 -12.83
N HIS A 428 -13.83 9.60 -11.86
CA HIS A 428 -12.38 9.44 -11.58
C HIS A 428 -12.13 9.37 -10.07
N PRO A 429 -10.97 8.88 -9.59
CA PRO A 429 -10.74 8.72 -8.15
C PRO A 429 -10.86 10.04 -7.37
N ASP A 430 -11.62 10.01 -6.28
CA ASP A 430 -11.95 11.20 -5.49
C ASP A 430 -10.80 11.66 -4.59
N PHE A 431 -9.99 10.72 -4.10
CA PHE A 431 -8.83 11.03 -3.27
C PHE A 431 -7.78 9.92 -3.31
N LEU A 432 -6.57 10.29 -2.91
CA LEU A 432 -5.42 9.40 -2.78
C LEU A 432 -4.81 9.55 -1.40
N TRP A 433 -4.39 8.44 -0.82
CA TRP A 433 -3.68 8.46 0.45
C TRP A 433 -2.71 7.30 0.61
N THR A 434 -1.75 7.43 1.52
CA THR A 434 -0.80 6.35 1.83
C THR A 434 -0.26 6.55 3.24
N PRO A 435 -0.04 5.48 4.02
CA PRO A 435 0.80 5.55 5.20
C PRO A 435 2.19 6.09 4.84
N THR A 436 2.80 6.84 5.75
CA THR A 436 4.17 7.31 5.58
C THR A 436 5.17 6.14 5.50
N PRO A 437 6.33 6.31 4.83
CA PRO A 437 7.32 5.23 4.76
C PRO A 437 7.65 4.68 6.14
N GLN A 438 7.70 3.34 6.24
CA GLN A 438 8.12 2.61 7.44
C GLN A 438 7.22 2.82 8.67
N THR A 439 6.07 3.46 8.52
CA THR A 439 5.14 3.63 9.64
C THR A 439 4.58 2.28 10.08
N VAL A 440 4.28 2.19 11.37
CA VAL A 440 3.71 1.01 12.01
C VAL A 440 2.44 1.45 12.72
N ALA A 441 1.34 0.74 12.49
CA ALA A 441 0.12 0.89 13.26
C ALA A 441 0.37 0.41 14.70
N LYS A 442 0.28 1.32 15.67
CA LYS A 442 0.67 1.05 17.07
C LYS A 442 -0.50 1.17 18.02
N SER A 443 -0.86 0.07 18.66
CA SER A 443 -1.93 -0.02 19.67
C SER A 443 -1.61 0.84 20.89
N TYR A 444 -2.64 1.37 21.56
CA TYR A 444 -2.47 2.21 22.75
C TYR A 444 -1.81 1.47 23.91
N TYR A 445 -2.06 0.16 24.00
CA TYR A 445 -1.42 -0.77 24.91
C TYR A 445 -0.79 -1.87 24.06
N ASP A 446 0.43 -2.29 24.39
CA ASP A 446 1.18 -3.27 23.60
C ASP A 446 2.04 -4.18 24.48
N GLY A 447 2.53 -5.26 23.89
CA GLY A 447 3.54 -6.12 24.47
C GLY A 447 4.93 -5.49 24.45
N GLU A 448 5.69 -5.67 25.54
CA GLU A 448 7.11 -5.31 25.60
C GLU A 448 8.00 -6.53 25.37
N GLY A 449 8.96 -6.42 24.45
CA GLY A 449 9.93 -7.47 24.14
C GLY A 449 9.55 -8.35 22.94
N LEU A 450 10.12 -9.56 22.88
CA LEU A 450 9.83 -10.56 21.85
C LEU A 450 8.99 -11.69 22.44
N TRP A 451 8.04 -12.18 21.66
CA TRP A 451 7.24 -13.35 21.99
C TRP A 451 7.63 -14.52 21.06
N ASP A 452 7.98 -15.66 21.67
CA ASP A 452 8.13 -16.93 20.96
C ASP A 452 6.74 -17.51 20.73
N ILE A 453 6.30 -17.52 19.48
CA ILE A 453 4.96 -17.99 19.08
C ILE A 453 4.70 -19.48 19.40
N THR A 454 5.73 -20.25 19.75
CA THR A 454 5.58 -21.64 20.20
C THR A 454 5.18 -21.76 21.66
N GLN A 455 5.19 -20.65 22.40
CA GLN A 455 4.83 -20.55 23.81
C GLN A 455 3.56 -19.71 23.97
N PRO A 456 2.78 -19.90 25.05
CA PRO A 456 1.66 -19.02 25.37
C PRO A 456 2.10 -17.55 25.46
N VAL A 457 1.20 -16.63 25.09
CA VAL A 457 1.45 -15.18 25.20
C VAL A 457 1.78 -14.81 26.66
N PRO A 458 2.87 -14.04 26.93
CA PRO A 458 3.27 -13.70 28.28
C PRO A 458 2.15 -13.04 29.08
N GLN A 459 2.00 -13.41 30.36
CA GLN A 459 0.92 -12.87 31.22
C GLN A 459 0.93 -11.34 31.30
N SER A 460 2.10 -10.70 31.24
CA SER A 460 2.23 -9.23 31.19
C SER A 460 1.58 -8.61 29.95
N TRP A 461 1.55 -9.33 28.83
CA TRP A 461 0.92 -8.89 27.59
C TRP A 461 -0.59 -9.12 27.62
N GLN A 462 -1.08 -10.17 28.28
CA GLN A 462 -2.50 -10.50 28.37
C GLN A 462 -3.33 -9.35 28.98
N GLU A 463 -2.82 -8.70 30.04
CA GLU A 463 -3.47 -7.51 30.62
C GLU A 463 -3.53 -6.34 29.64
N ASN A 464 -2.44 -6.09 28.90
CA ASN A 464 -2.40 -5.05 27.87
C ASN A 464 -3.34 -5.39 26.70
N ALA A 465 -3.46 -6.66 26.34
CA ALA A 465 -4.36 -7.13 25.29
C ALA A 465 -5.81 -6.77 25.62
N ARG A 466 -6.27 -7.03 26.85
CA ARG A 466 -7.63 -6.65 27.29
C ARG A 466 -7.86 -5.14 27.22
N ARG A 467 -6.85 -4.33 27.58
CA ARG A 467 -6.94 -2.87 27.51
C ARG A 467 -6.99 -2.35 26.08
N ALA A 468 -6.16 -2.91 25.19
CA ALA A 468 -6.18 -2.60 23.76
C ALA A 468 -7.51 -3.01 23.11
N SER A 469 -8.02 -4.20 23.45
CA SER A 469 -9.28 -4.72 22.93
C SER A 469 -10.47 -3.80 23.27
N ARG A 470 -10.48 -3.11 24.42
CA ARG A 470 -11.52 -2.10 24.74
C ARG A 470 -11.55 -0.93 23.75
N SER A 471 -10.42 -0.62 23.11
CA SER A 471 -10.30 0.33 22.01
C SER A 471 -10.41 -0.33 20.63
N THR A 472 -10.90 -1.57 20.57
CA THR A 472 -11.03 -2.39 19.36
C THR A 472 -9.68 -2.69 18.68
N GLN A 473 -8.57 -2.62 19.43
CA GLN A 473 -7.23 -2.85 18.90
C GLN A 473 -6.69 -4.22 19.35
N PRO A 474 -6.20 -5.08 18.44
CA PRO A 474 -5.31 -6.15 18.84
C PRO A 474 -3.95 -5.58 19.27
N LEU A 475 -3.12 -6.35 19.96
CA LEU A 475 -1.75 -5.94 20.26
C LEU A 475 -0.91 -5.89 18.98
N THR A 476 -0.18 -4.80 18.77
CA THR A 476 0.72 -4.65 17.62
C THR A 476 1.80 -5.73 17.61
N SER A 477 2.37 -6.01 18.78
CA SER A 477 3.38 -7.05 19.00
C SER A 477 2.89 -8.47 18.64
N VAL A 478 1.65 -8.83 19.01
CA VAL A 478 1.05 -10.13 18.66
C VAL A 478 0.81 -10.23 17.15
N VAL A 479 0.18 -9.21 16.55
CA VAL A 479 -0.07 -9.19 15.10
C VAL A 479 1.24 -9.30 14.34
N LYS A 480 2.25 -8.51 14.70
CA LYS A 480 3.57 -8.55 14.07
C LYS A 480 4.20 -9.94 14.13
N ALA A 481 4.20 -10.58 15.31
CA ALA A 481 4.75 -11.92 15.48
C ALA A 481 4.05 -12.98 14.61
N LEU A 482 2.72 -12.92 14.50
CA LEU A 482 1.96 -13.83 13.63
C LEU A 482 2.29 -13.60 12.14
N PHE A 483 2.38 -12.35 11.70
CA PHE A 483 2.73 -12.02 10.32
C PHE A 483 4.15 -12.43 9.96
N GLU A 484 5.12 -12.19 10.84
CA GLU A 484 6.52 -12.63 10.66
C GLU A 484 6.59 -14.15 10.52
N ALA A 485 6.06 -14.89 11.49
CA ALA A 485 6.06 -16.35 11.46
C ALA A 485 5.35 -16.94 10.22
N SER A 486 4.20 -16.39 9.85
CA SER A 486 3.41 -16.88 8.71
C SER A 486 4.04 -16.52 7.35
N SER A 487 4.70 -15.38 7.23
CA SER A 487 5.31 -14.95 5.97
C SER A 487 6.60 -15.70 5.62
N GLY A 488 7.16 -16.43 6.59
CA GLY A 488 8.50 -16.99 6.50
C GLY A 488 9.59 -15.91 6.51
N MET A 489 9.23 -14.65 6.81
CA MET A 489 10.20 -13.69 7.34
C MET A 489 10.57 -14.24 8.70
N ALA A 490 11.68 -14.98 8.75
CA ALA A 490 12.12 -15.69 9.93
C ALA A 490 11.84 -14.84 11.18
N THR A 491 11.06 -15.40 12.10
CA THR A 491 11.14 -14.98 13.49
C THR A 491 12.62 -15.10 13.83
N ASP A 492 13.23 -13.95 14.03
CA ASP A 492 14.15 -13.64 15.09
C ASP A 492 14.45 -14.75 16.11
N GLY A 493 14.99 -15.88 15.67
CA GLY A 493 15.34 -17.01 16.52
C GLY A 493 16.43 -17.85 15.89
N GLU A 494 16.38 -18.05 14.57
CA GLU A 494 17.40 -18.79 13.87
C GLU A 494 18.55 -17.92 13.38
N TRP A 495 19.74 -18.25 13.87
CA TRP A 495 21.01 -17.68 13.47
C TRP A 495 21.43 -18.22 12.10
N ARG A 496 21.39 -17.38 11.06
CA ARG A 496 21.62 -17.79 9.66
C ARG A 496 22.83 -17.10 9.04
N GLY A 497 23.39 -17.70 8.01
CA GLY A 497 24.45 -17.04 7.23
C GLY A 497 23.87 -15.94 6.36
N ILE A 498 24.62 -14.87 6.13
CA ILE A 498 24.33 -13.90 5.07
C ILE A 498 25.45 -14.02 4.05
N VAL A 499 25.12 -14.21 2.79
CA VAL A 499 26.10 -14.46 1.73
C VAL A 499 25.94 -13.56 0.53
N THR A 500 27.08 -13.24 -0.10
CA THR A 500 27.14 -12.59 -1.40
C THR A 500 27.91 -13.48 -2.39
N GLU A 501 27.46 -13.49 -3.65
CA GLU A 501 28.13 -14.21 -4.74
C GLU A 501 29.14 -13.30 -5.43
N THR A 502 30.32 -13.85 -5.70
CA THR A 502 31.47 -13.11 -6.23
C THR A 502 32.16 -13.99 -7.27
N GLU A 503 33.00 -13.40 -8.14
CA GLU A 503 33.78 -14.15 -9.13
C GLU A 503 34.68 -15.22 -8.47
N ASN A 504 35.14 -14.97 -7.25
CA ASN A 504 35.97 -15.87 -6.44
C ASN A 504 35.15 -16.75 -5.48
N GLY A 505 33.87 -17.00 -5.80
CA GLY A 505 32.94 -17.82 -5.04
C GLY A 505 32.28 -17.11 -3.85
N LEU A 506 31.36 -17.81 -3.19
CA LEU A 506 30.55 -17.30 -2.08
C LEU A 506 31.39 -16.70 -0.93
N LYS A 507 30.96 -15.53 -0.44
CA LYS A 507 31.50 -14.87 0.75
C LYS A 507 30.39 -14.72 1.78
N CYS A 508 30.70 -15.03 3.03
CA CYS A 508 29.81 -14.86 4.17
C CYS A 508 30.11 -13.53 4.86
N LEU A 509 29.06 -12.84 5.30
CA LEU A 509 29.16 -11.71 6.21
C LEU A 509 29.73 -12.22 7.54
N ASP A 510 30.89 -11.72 7.93
CA ASP A 510 31.74 -12.30 8.97
C ASP A 510 32.19 -11.18 9.92
N ALA A 511 31.84 -11.30 11.20
CA ALA A 511 32.28 -10.34 12.22
C ALA A 511 33.63 -10.75 12.82
N GLU A 512 34.49 -9.77 13.06
CA GLU A 512 35.73 -9.96 13.80
C GLU A 512 35.48 -10.52 15.22
N VAL A 513 36.30 -11.47 15.65
CA VAL A 513 36.14 -12.14 16.95
C VAL A 513 37.27 -11.75 17.91
N ASP A 514 37.24 -10.52 18.44
CA ASP A 514 38.00 -10.08 19.63
C ASP A 514 37.03 -9.71 20.76
N GLY A 515 36.39 -10.72 21.34
CA GLY A 515 35.53 -10.55 22.52
C GLY A 515 34.35 -9.59 22.32
N SER A 516 33.56 -9.43 23.36
CA SER A 516 32.37 -8.57 23.38
C SER A 516 32.72 -7.08 23.53
N LYS A 517 33.55 -6.53 22.63
CA LYS A 517 33.94 -5.10 22.60
C LYS A 517 33.27 -4.36 21.43
N SER A 518 32.93 -3.08 21.62
CA SER A 518 32.37 -2.22 20.56
C SER A 518 33.40 -1.96 19.46
N GLY A 519 32.95 -1.75 18.23
CA GLY A 519 33.81 -1.37 17.09
C GLY A 519 34.34 -2.53 16.26
N LEU A 520 33.81 -3.76 16.44
CA LEU A 520 34.25 -4.95 15.70
C LEU A 520 34.00 -4.78 14.20
N VAL A 521 35.02 -5.11 13.40
CA VAL A 521 35.00 -4.93 11.94
C VAL A 521 34.20 -6.05 11.28
N ILE A 522 33.55 -5.72 10.16
CA ILE A 522 32.81 -6.68 9.33
C ILE A 522 33.53 -6.96 8.01
N TYR A 523 33.68 -8.24 7.72
CA TYR A 523 34.32 -8.78 6.54
C TYR A 523 33.33 -9.54 5.65
N GLY A 524 33.66 -9.67 4.37
CA GLY A 524 33.16 -10.76 3.54
C GLY A 524 34.22 -11.84 3.45
N TRP A 525 34.03 -12.93 4.18
CA TRP A 525 35.03 -13.99 4.34
C TRP A 525 34.58 -15.33 3.77
N ARG A 526 35.50 -16.31 3.67
CA ARG A 526 35.11 -17.67 3.27
C ARG A 526 34.07 -18.23 4.24
N CYS A 527 33.01 -18.82 3.72
CA CYS A 527 31.98 -19.42 4.57
C CYS A 527 32.53 -20.65 5.30
N HIS A 528 32.55 -20.61 6.64
CA HIS A 528 33.01 -21.69 7.52
C HIS A 528 31.97 -22.10 8.57
N GLY A 529 30.84 -21.37 8.68
CA GLY A 529 29.71 -21.76 9.53
C GLY A 529 29.90 -21.46 11.02
N GLY A 530 30.98 -20.76 11.39
CA GLY A 530 31.21 -20.26 12.74
C GLY A 530 30.15 -19.25 13.18
N ASP A 531 30.01 -19.06 14.48
CA ASP A 531 28.96 -18.21 15.06
C ASP A 531 29.12 -16.73 14.67
N ASN A 532 30.34 -16.27 14.44
CA ASN A 532 30.61 -14.93 13.93
C ASN A 532 30.17 -14.71 12.46
N GLN A 533 29.75 -15.76 11.75
CA GLN A 533 29.11 -15.69 10.44
C GLN A 533 27.58 -15.84 10.48
N LYS A 534 27.01 -15.94 11.68
CA LYS A 534 25.58 -16.12 11.84
C LYS A 534 24.93 -14.84 12.35
N TRP A 535 23.86 -14.47 11.68
CA TRP A 535 23.17 -13.22 11.83
C TRP A 535 21.69 -13.44 12.03
N LYS A 536 21.06 -12.47 12.66
CA LYS A 536 19.64 -12.39 12.91
C LYS A 536 19.22 -10.93 12.70
N MET A 537 18.15 -10.69 11.96
CA MET A 537 17.64 -9.33 11.78
C MET A 537 16.33 -9.19 12.52
N ASN A 538 16.29 -8.23 13.43
CA ASN A 538 15.14 -8.04 14.25
C ASN A 538 14.02 -7.22 13.66
N ALA A 539 12.87 -7.34 14.32
CA ALA A 539 11.65 -6.60 14.07
C ALA A 539 11.85 -5.07 13.97
N ASP A 540 12.88 -4.52 14.63
CA ASP A 540 13.26 -3.10 14.60
C ASP A 540 14.33 -2.78 13.53
N GLY A 541 14.61 -3.74 12.64
CA GLY A 541 15.65 -3.67 11.62
C GLY A 541 17.07 -3.84 12.16
N LYS A 542 17.27 -4.30 13.40
CA LYS A 542 18.63 -4.48 13.96
C LYS A 542 19.24 -5.76 13.42
N LEU A 543 20.39 -5.67 12.77
CA LEU A 543 21.14 -6.85 12.37
C LEU A 543 22.13 -7.22 13.48
N ILE A 544 21.91 -8.37 14.13
CA ILE A 544 22.64 -8.85 15.30
C ILE A 544 23.50 -10.05 14.88
N ASN A 545 24.71 -10.15 15.42
CA ASN A 545 25.62 -11.27 15.19
C ASN A 545 25.62 -12.27 16.36
N LYS A 546 25.71 -13.57 16.10
CA LYS A 546 25.64 -14.61 17.15
C LYS A 546 26.82 -14.56 18.12
N ALA A 547 28.01 -14.21 17.64
CA ALA A 547 29.19 -14.10 18.50
C ALA A 547 29.17 -12.84 19.39
N ALA A 548 28.32 -11.84 19.07
CA ALA A 548 28.17 -10.59 19.81
C ALA A 548 26.68 -10.20 19.94
N PRO A 549 25.87 -10.96 20.70
CA PRO A 549 24.41 -10.83 20.70
C PRO A 549 23.87 -9.55 21.36
N THR A 550 24.72 -8.81 22.07
CA THR A 550 24.39 -7.50 22.68
C THR A 550 24.75 -6.31 21.78
N MET A 551 25.21 -6.57 20.56
CA MET A 551 25.66 -5.55 19.60
C MET A 551 24.87 -5.64 18.30
N CYS A 552 24.80 -4.49 17.64
CA CYS A 552 24.04 -4.31 16.41
C CYS A 552 24.96 -3.77 15.32
N LEU A 553 24.73 -4.22 14.08
CA LEU A 553 25.39 -3.70 12.90
C LEU A 553 25.07 -2.21 12.74
N ASP A 554 26.10 -1.41 12.53
CA ASP A 554 26.02 0.04 12.50
C ASP A 554 26.88 0.62 11.38
N GLN A 555 26.42 1.72 10.80
CA GLN A 555 27.20 2.53 9.89
C GLN A 555 27.78 3.75 10.62
N ASN A 556 29.09 3.95 10.50
CA ASN A 556 29.77 5.18 10.90
C ASN A 556 30.65 5.69 9.74
N GLY A 557 30.21 6.76 9.07
CA GLY A 557 30.83 7.16 7.80
C GLY A 557 30.65 6.06 6.74
N ILE A 558 31.75 5.58 6.15
CA ILE A 558 31.72 4.43 5.22
C ILE A 558 31.92 3.09 5.92
N ASP A 559 32.32 3.11 7.19
CA ASP A 559 32.64 1.90 7.95
C ASP A 559 31.37 1.21 8.44
N ILE A 560 31.38 -0.12 8.37
CA ILE A 560 30.36 -0.97 8.96
C ILE A 560 30.98 -1.77 10.11
N ARG A 561 30.41 -1.61 11.31
CA ARG A 561 30.93 -2.21 12.54
C ARG A 561 29.81 -2.76 13.41
N LEU A 562 30.15 -3.59 14.39
CA LEU A 562 29.25 -3.90 15.50
C LEU A 562 29.43 -2.88 16.61
N GLU A 563 28.33 -2.24 17.00
CA GLU A 563 28.29 -1.23 18.06
C GLU A 563 27.18 -1.54 19.06
N ALA A 564 27.17 -0.82 20.19
CA ALA A 564 26.06 -0.88 21.13
C ALA A 564 24.72 -0.57 20.41
N CYS A 565 23.73 -1.43 20.63
CA CYS A 565 22.41 -1.31 20.01
C CYS A 565 21.71 -0.03 20.46
N ARG A 566 21.28 0.79 19.50
CA ARG A 566 20.53 2.04 19.73
C ARG A 566 19.47 2.25 18.66
N SER A 567 18.43 3.01 18.99
CA SER A 567 17.38 3.38 18.03
C SER A 567 17.84 4.52 17.13
N HIS A 568 18.69 4.20 16.15
CA HIS A 568 19.26 5.15 15.19
C HIS A 568 19.17 4.58 13.76
N GLU A 569 18.97 5.45 12.76
CA GLU A 569 18.77 5.08 11.35
C GLU A 569 19.97 4.32 10.73
N THR A 570 21.19 4.58 11.21
CA THR A 570 22.41 3.87 10.80
C THR A 570 22.42 2.39 11.20
N GLN A 571 21.59 2.01 12.17
CA GLN A 571 21.43 0.64 12.68
C GLN A 571 20.06 0.03 12.30
N GLN A 572 19.29 0.66 11.42
CA GLN A 572 17.98 0.16 10.99
C GLN A 572 18.10 -0.40 9.58
N TRP A 573 18.36 -1.70 9.48
CA TRP A 573 18.59 -2.44 8.26
C TRP A 573 17.32 -3.09 7.73
N ARG A 574 17.24 -3.23 6.40
CA ARG A 574 16.19 -3.97 5.70
C ARG A 574 16.75 -4.60 4.43
N TRP A 575 16.07 -5.64 3.96
CA TRP A 575 16.28 -6.16 2.62
C TRP A 575 15.58 -5.28 1.59
N ASP A 576 16.27 -4.90 0.53
CA ASP A 576 15.75 -4.13 -0.59
C ASP A 576 16.38 -4.63 -1.89
N ASN A 577 15.62 -5.34 -2.72
CA ASN A 577 16.07 -5.90 -4.00
C ASN A 577 17.42 -6.62 -3.93
N GLY A 578 17.54 -7.52 -2.93
CA GLY A 578 18.74 -8.31 -2.66
C GLY A 578 19.88 -7.53 -1.99
N GLN A 579 19.75 -6.23 -1.79
CA GLN A 579 20.69 -5.44 -0.98
C GLN A 579 20.24 -5.37 0.48
N ILE A 580 21.18 -5.15 1.39
CA ILE A 580 20.90 -4.85 2.80
C ILE A 580 21.13 -3.36 2.99
N LYS A 581 20.05 -2.60 3.19
CA LYS A 581 20.07 -1.13 3.27
C LYS A 581 19.71 -0.64 4.65
N ASN A 582 20.38 0.41 5.13
CA ASN A 582 20.00 1.05 6.38
C ASN A 582 18.99 2.20 6.20
N GLY A 583 18.65 2.88 7.29
CA GLY A 583 17.72 4.01 7.33
C GLY A 583 18.20 5.22 6.52
N LEU A 584 19.52 5.35 6.32
CA LEU A 584 20.15 6.37 5.44
C LEU A 584 20.08 6.02 3.95
N ALA A 585 19.45 4.89 3.60
CA ALA A 585 19.41 4.32 2.25
C ALA A 585 20.77 3.88 1.68
N ASN A 586 21.81 3.79 2.50
CA ASN A 586 23.08 3.17 2.11
C ASN A 586 22.98 1.65 2.20
N SER A 587 23.67 0.97 1.29
CA SER A 587 23.70 -0.48 1.16
C SER A 587 25.02 -1.07 1.65
N LEU A 588 24.99 -2.30 2.18
CA LEU A 588 26.21 -3.07 2.44
C LEU A 588 26.91 -3.48 1.15
N LYS A 589 28.19 -3.16 1.05
CA LYS A 589 29.03 -3.49 -0.10
C LYS A 589 30.30 -4.20 0.33
N TRP A 590 30.52 -5.39 -0.21
CA TRP A 590 31.77 -6.11 -0.03
C TRP A 590 32.85 -5.56 -0.96
N ASN A 591 34.04 -5.32 -0.41
CA ASN A 591 35.21 -4.88 -1.16
C ASN A 591 36.19 -6.05 -1.34
N GLU A 592 36.42 -6.44 -2.59
CA GLU A 592 37.30 -7.57 -2.93
C GLU A 592 38.77 -7.37 -2.54
N ARG A 593 39.24 -6.11 -2.48
CA ARG A 593 40.65 -5.78 -2.24
C ARG A 593 40.99 -5.74 -0.75
N THR A 594 40.07 -5.23 0.06
CA THR A 594 40.27 -5.08 1.51
C THR A 594 39.55 -6.16 2.31
N TRP A 595 38.65 -6.91 1.67
CA TRP A 595 37.72 -7.87 2.27
C TRP A 595 36.72 -7.27 3.25
N LEU A 596 36.74 -5.95 3.44
CA LEU A 596 35.82 -5.24 4.31
C LEU A 596 34.44 -5.14 3.68
N VAL A 597 33.42 -5.07 4.53
CA VAL A 597 32.10 -4.61 4.14
C VAL A 597 31.95 -3.15 4.56
N GLY A 598 31.61 -2.30 3.60
CA GLY A 598 31.40 -0.87 3.80
C GLY A 598 29.99 -0.43 3.38
N ALA A 599 29.65 0.82 3.69
CA ALA A 599 28.44 1.47 3.21
C ALA A 599 28.66 2.11 1.83
N ASP A 600 27.72 1.90 0.90
CA ASP A 600 27.74 2.47 -0.45
C ASP A 600 26.30 2.65 -0.97
N ILE A 601 26.07 3.60 -1.87
CA ILE A 601 24.75 3.77 -2.52
C ILE A 601 24.39 2.56 -3.41
N ASN A 602 25.40 1.87 -3.95
CA ASN A 602 25.30 0.70 -4.82
C ASN A 602 25.94 -0.52 -4.14
N GLY A 603 25.16 -1.20 -3.30
CA GLY A 603 25.62 -2.35 -2.52
C GLY A 603 25.75 -3.65 -3.31
N SER A 604 26.40 -4.61 -2.66
CA SER A 604 26.48 -6.00 -3.15
C SER A 604 25.12 -6.69 -3.02
N GLN A 605 24.92 -7.74 -3.82
CA GLN A 605 23.75 -8.61 -3.71
C GLN A 605 24.00 -9.65 -2.61
N TRP A 606 23.15 -9.65 -1.61
CA TRP A 606 23.18 -10.53 -0.46
C TRP A 606 21.95 -11.43 -0.44
N ARG A 607 22.05 -12.54 0.29
CA ARG A 607 20.91 -13.39 0.62
C ARG A 607 21.15 -14.15 1.92
N TRP A 608 20.09 -14.56 2.57
CA TRP A 608 20.19 -15.55 3.64
C TRP A 608 20.71 -16.88 3.08
N LYS A 609 21.56 -17.55 3.87
CA LYS A 609 22.04 -18.91 3.68
C LYS A 609 21.43 -19.78 4.75
#